data_AF-A0AAV1XGV6-F1
#
_entry.id   AF-A0AAV1XGV6-F1
#
_cell.length_a   1.000
_cell.length_b   1.000
_cell.length_c   1.000
_cell.angle_alpha   90.00
_cell.angle_beta   90.00
_cell.angle_gamma   90.00
#
_symmetry.space_group_name_H-M   'P 1'
#
loop_
_entity.id
_entity.type
_entity.pdbx_description
1 polymer ?
#
loop_
_entity_poly.entity_id
_entity_poly.type
_entity_poly.pdbx_seq_one_letter_code
_entity_poly.pdbx_strand_id
1 'polypeptide(L)'
;MASAFLKNPTKISHFLIQRQFNNRYTFNDSIKVHSFLCNKMQSKPYFRLPNYMRKPREHETSSIFSSSFSSSSSSSSSATAAATSISKFGFVGWYLRMIKAWPILTKSFTSAFIYTAADLSSQTIVRQTSEPVDFVRTLRMAGYGMVILGPSLHFWFNFVSKLLPGRDLFSTLKKMVMGQTIYGPAITVIFFSFNARMQGETSTEIVSRLKRDLLPTLLSGIMYWPICDFIIFRFVPVQLQPLMSNSFSYLWTIYLTYMANLEKAEIASC
;
A
#
# COMPACT_ATOMS: atom_id res chain seq x y z
N MET A 1 -19.88 -17.27 -72.06
CA MET A 1 -20.26 -18.56 -71.43
C MET A 1 -19.14 -18.92 -70.45
N ALA A 2 -19.30 -19.09 -69.13
CA ALA A 2 -20.36 -18.93 -68.13
C ALA A 2 -19.57 -18.86 -66.79
N SER A 3 -19.71 -17.84 -65.95
CA SER A 3 -20.73 -17.64 -64.91
C SER A 3 -20.74 -18.69 -63.77
N ALA A 4 -20.65 -18.13 -62.55
CA ALA A 4 -21.22 -18.58 -61.28
C ALA A 4 -20.48 -19.64 -60.45
N PHE A 5 -19.93 -19.21 -59.30
CA PHE A 5 -20.42 -19.62 -57.98
C PHE A 5 -20.05 -18.57 -56.92
N LEU A 6 -20.89 -17.53 -56.84
CA LEU A 6 -21.07 -16.75 -55.61
C LEU A 6 -21.65 -17.68 -54.53
N LYS A 7 -20.98 -17.81 -53.38
CA LYS A 7 -21.57 -18.43 -52.20
C LYS A 7 -21.24 -17.66 -50.91
N ASN A 8 -21.95 -16.54 -50.80
CA ASN A 8 -22.71 -16.08 -49.62
C ASN A 8 -21.95 -15.85 -48.29
N PRO A 9 -21.58 -14.60 -47.94
CA PRO A 9 -20.90 -14.25 -46.69
C PRO A 9 -21.77 -14.37 -45.42
N THR A 10 -23.08 -14.58 -45.54
CA THR A 10 -23.99 -14.70 -44.39
C THR A 10 -23.91 -16.04 -43.65
N LYS A 11 -23.46 -17.12 -44.30
CA LYS A 11 -23.31 -18.43 -43.65
C LYS A 11 -22.07 -18.52 -42.74
N ILE A 12 -21.02 -17.74 -43.02
CA ILE A 12 -19.79 -17.73 -42.21
C ILE A 12 -20.03 -17.02 -40.87
N SER A 13 -20.82 -15.93 -40.89
CA SER A 13 -21.22 -15.21 -39.67
C SER A 13 -22.10 -16.06 -38.76
N HIS A 14 -23.02 -16.86 -39.32
CA HIS A 14 -23.86 -17.75 -38.53
C HIS A 14 -23.05 -18.89 -37.88
N PHE A 15 -22.02 -19.39 -38.56
CA PHE A 15 -21.12 -20.42 -38.02
C PHE A 15 -20.21 -19.89 -36.89
N LEU A 16 -19.74 -18.65 -37.00
CA LEU A 16 -18.94 -18.00 -35.94
C LEU A 16 -19.77 -17.63 -34.72
N ILE A 17 -21.04 -17.23 -34.91
CA ILE A 17 -21.98 -16.96 -33.81
C ILE A 17 -22.40 -18.25 -33.12
N GLN A 18 -22.66 -19.35 -33.85
CA GLN A 18 -22.93 -20.67 -33.24
C GLN A 18 -21.73 -21.21 -32.44
N ARG A 19 -20.50 -20.98 -32.92
CA ARG A 19 -19.28 -21.39 -32.18
C ARG A 19 -19.06 -20.59 -30.90
N GLN A 20 -19.42 -19.30 -30.89
CA GLN A 20 -19.39 -18.45 -29.69
C GLN A 20 -20.48 -18.84 -28.67
N PHE A 21 -21.68 -19.22 -29.14
CA PHE A 21 -22.78 -19.63 -28.27
C PHE A 21 -22.54 -21.01 -27.64
N ASN A 22 -22.03 -21.99 -28.39
CA ASN A 22 -21.77 -23.33 -27.87
C ASN A 22 -20.67 -23.33 -26.78
N ASN A 23 -19.71 -22.41 -26.86
CA ASN A 23 -18.63 -22.26 -25.86
C ASN A 23 -19.10 -21.60 -24.54
N ARG A 24 -20.23 -20.86 -24.55
CA ARG A 24 -20.83 -20.33 -23.32
C ARG A 24 -21.64 -21.37 -22.56
N TYR A 25 -22.20 -22.38 -23.24
CA TYR A 25 -22.93 -23.46 -22.57
C TYR A 25 -21.98 -24.45 -21.88
N THR A 26 -20.80 -24.73 -22.43
CA THR A 26 -19.81 -25.62 -21.79
C THR A 26 -19.07 -25.01 -20.59
N PHE A 27 -18.97 -23.68 -20.49
CA PHE A 27 -18.37 -23.03 -19.31
C PHE A 27 -19.29 -23.07 -18.08
N ASN A 28 -20.61 -23.04 -18.29
CA ASN A 28 -21.58 -23.03 -17.20
C ASN A 28 -21.72 -24.40 -16.50
N ASP A 29 -21.41 -25.50 -17.19
CA ASP A 29 -21.39 -26.84 -16.59
C ASP A 29 -20.11 -27.13 -15.78
N SER A 30 -18.99 -26.45 -16.07
CA SER A 30 -17.77 -26.55 -15.23
C SER A 30 -17.90 -25.83 -13.88
N ILE A 31 -18.76 -24.81 -13.80
CA ILE A 31 -19.01 -24.06 -12.55
C ILE A 31 -19.83 -24.89 -11.54
N LYS A 32 -20.64 -25.86 -12.00
CA LYS A 32 -21.40 -26.76 -11.10
C LYS A 32 -20.57 -27.92 -10.52
N VAL A 33 -19.43 -28.27 -11.12
CA VAL A 33 -18.56 -29.35 -10.60
C VAL A 33 -17.63 -28.83 -9.50
N HIS A 34 -17.24 -27.56 -9.54
CA HIS A 34 -16.32 -27.00 -8.53
C HIS A 34 -16.99 -26.63 -7.19
N SER A 35 -18.32 -26.55 -7.14
CA SER A 35 -19.08 -26.37 -5.90
C SER A 35 -19.28 -27.66 -5.09
N PHE A 36 -18.96 -28.82 -5.66
CA PHE A 36 -19.10 -30.13 -4.99
C PHE A 36 -17.86 -30.61 -4.22
N LEU A 37 -16.71 -29.96 -4.37
CA LEU A 37 -15.48 -30.34 -3.65
C LEU A 37 -15.21 -29.51 -2.38
N CYS A 38 -16.01 -28.48 -2.10
CA CYS A 38 -15.92 -27.68 -0.88
C CYS A 38 -16.85 -28.22 0.23
N ASN A 39 -16.81 -29.52 0.50
CA ASN A 39 -17.59 -30.11 1.61
C ASN A 39 -16.93 -31.31 2.28
N LYS A 40 -15.60 -31.42 2.22
CA LYS A 40 -14.88 -32.46 2.96
C LYS A 40 -13.49 -31.99 3.37
N MET A 41 -13.42 -31.32 4.52
CA MET A 41 -12.43 -31.61 5.58
C MET A 41 -12.57 -30.60 6.73
N GLN A 42 -13.25 -31.07 7.77
CA GLN A 42 -13.31 -30.48 9.10
C GLN A 42 -12.33 -31.23 10.03
N SER A 43 -11.84 -30.52 11.07
CA SER A 43 -11.18 -30.99 12.31
C SER A 43 -9.67 -31.29 12.19
N LYS A 44 -8.75 -30.94 13.12
CA LYS A 44 -8.76 -30.69 14.59
C LYS A 44 -7.39 -30.03 15.01
N PRO A 45 -7.03 -29.79 16.30
CA PRO A 45 -6.56 -28.48 16.77
C PRO A 45 -5.16 -28.45 17.47
N TYR A 46 -4.74 -27.24 17.87
CA TYR A 46 -3.65 -26.87 18.80
C TYR A 46 -2.18 -27.20 18.43
N PHE A 47 -1.44 -26.16 18.05
CA PHE A 47 -0.01 -26.06 18.35
C PHE A 47 0.20 -24.98 19.43
N ARG A 48 0.58 -25.44 20.63
CA ARG A 48 1.03 -24.64 21.78
C ARG A 48 2.44 -24.12 21.49
N LEU A 49 2.65 -22.81 21.54
CA LEU A 49 4.00 -22.21 21.54
C LEU A 49 4.39 -21.86 23.00
N PRO A 50 5.62 -22.13 23.47
CA PRO A 50 6.04 -21.78 24.82
C PRO A 50 6.32 -20.28 24.98
N ASN A 51 5.86 -19.73 26.11
CA ASN A 51 6.22 -18.40 26.60
C ASN A 51 7.72 -18.35 26.93
N TYR A 52 8.48 -17.49 26.23
CA TYR A 52 9.79 -17.02 26.68
C TYR A 52 9.77 -15.49 26.77
N MET A 53 9.06 -14.97 27.76
CA MET A 53 9.10 -13.57 28.16
C MET A 53 10.34 -13.35 29.04
N ARG A 54 11.45 -12.90 28.45
CA ARG A 54 12.59 -12.38 29.22
C ARG A 54 12.48 -10.86 29.34
N LYS A 55 12.05 -10.43 30.52
CA LYS A 55 12.01 -9.05 31.02
C LYS A 55 13.44 -8.46 31.04
N PRO A 56 13.71 -7.25 30.52
CA PRO A 56 14.93 -6.53 30.85
C PRO A 56 14.74 -5.76 32.17
N ARG A 57 15.81 -5.81 32.95
CA ARG A 57 16.06 -5.30 34.29
C ARG A 57 16.12 -3.76 34.26
N GLU A 58 15.43 -3.11 35.19
CA GLU A 58 15.53 -1.67 35.42
C GLU A 58 16.93 -1.34 35.95
N HIS A 59 17.57 -0.32 35.37
CA HIS A 59 18.76 0.32 35.92
C HIS A 59 18.35 1.70 36.45
N GLU A 60 18.32 1.83 37.78
CA GLU A 60 18.28 3.11 38.47
C GLU A 60 19.58 3.87 38.21
N THR A 61 19.46 5.06 37.64
CA THR A 61 20.45 6.13 37.79
C THR A 61 19.74 7.32 38.40
N SER A 62 19.96 7.46 39.70
CA SER A 62 19.56 8.55 40.56
C SER A 62 20.47 9.76 40.35
N SER A 63 19.90 10.85 39.85
CA SER A 63 20.37 12.20 40.14
C SER A 63 19.31 13.19 39.67
N ILE A 64 18.76 13.97 40.60
CA ILE A 64 18.69 15.44 40.53
C ILE A 64 18.06 15.94 41.85
N PHE A 65 18.84 16.78 42.52
CA PHE A 65 18.47 17.65 43.62
C PHE A 65 17.22 18.47 43.32
N SER A 66 16.33 18.64 44.30
CA SER A 66 15.53 19.86 44.48
C SER A 66 15.06 19.94 45.93
N SER A 67 15.47 21.02 46.58
CA SER A 67 15.16 21.40 47.95
C SER A 67 13.78 22.05 48.11
N SER A 68 13.30 22.00 49.36
CA SER A 68 12.31 22.88 50.00
C SER A 68 10.83 22.50 49.82
N PHE A 69 10.15 22.12 50.89
CA PHE A 69 9.49 23.02 51.85
C PHE A 69 8.69 22.20 52.87
N SER A 70 8.79 22.59 54.14
CA SER A 70 7.89 22.15 55.22
C SER A 70 6.73 23.13 55.34
N SER A 71 5.50 22.63 55.40
CA SER A 71 4.44 23.17 56.26
C SER A 71 3.22 22.25 56.31
N SER A 72 2.60 22.24 57.48
CA SER A 72 1.68 21.23 58.01
C SER A 72 0.20 21.59 57.85
N SER A 73 -0.62 20.53 57.81
CA SER A 73 -2.01 20.38 58.28
C SER A 73 -3.12 21.30 57.76
N SER A 74 -4.14 20.72 57.12
CA SER A 74 -5.46 20.45 57.76
C SER A 74 -6.48 19.78 56.81
N SER A 75 -7.06 18.71 57.34
CA SER A 75 -8.42 18.15 57.18
C SER A 75 -9.24 18.23 55.87
N SER A 76 -9.67 17.02 55.50
CA SER A 76 -11.06 16.60 55.17
C SER A 76 -11.44 16.34 53.70
N SER A 77 -11.97 15.13 53.51
CA SER A 77 -12.97 14.71 52.51
C SER A 77 -12.57 14.72 51.04
N SER A 78 -12.05 13.59 50.56
CA SER A 78 -12.69 12.79 49.49
C SER A 78 -11.78 11.61 49.11
N ALA A 79 -12.10 10.44 49.67
CA ALA A 79 -11.65 9.17 49.11
C ALA A 79 -12.39 8.93 47.79
N THR A 80 -11.87 9.45 46.68
CA THR A 80 -12.05 8.94 45.29
C THR A 80 -11.26 9.81 44.32
N ALA A 81 -9.95 9.58 44.21
CA ALA A 81 -9.18 9.96 43.02
C ALA A 81 -8.05 8.96 42.68
N ALA A 82 -8.08 7.77 43.30
CA ALA A 82 -7.25 6.64 42.92
C ALA A 82 -7.96 5.78 41.86
N ALA A 83 -8.47 6.38 40.79
CA ALA A 83 -9.03 5.66 39.63
C ALA A 83 -9.34 6.61 38.46
N THR A 84 -8.36 7.30 37.88
CA THR A 84 -8.46 7.81 36.48
C THR A 84 -7.11 8.29 35.95
N SER A 85 -6.10 7.41 35.95
CA SER A 85 -4.95 7.57 35.03
C SER A 85 -5.11 6.65 33.81
N ILE A 86 -6.33 6.61 33.27
CA ILE A 86 -6.71 5.89 32.05
C ILE A 86 -7.36 6.92 31.12
N SER A 87 -6.57 7.86 30.59
CA SER A 87 -6.89 8.69 29.41
C SER A 87 -5.91 9.87 29.20
N LYS A 88 -4.60 9.63 29.16
CA LYS A 88 -3.65 10.60 28.57
C LYS A 88 -2.79 10.03 27.45
N PHE A 89 -3.29 9.01 26.75
CA PHE A 89 -2.71 8.60 25.48
C PHE A 89 -3.79 8.69 24.41
N GLY A 90 -3.90 9.86 23.77
CA GLY A 90 -4.68 10.01 22.55
C GLY A 90 -4.13 9.13 21.41
N PHE A 91 -4.88 9.04 20.31
CA PHE A 91 -4.55 8.19 19.15
C PHE A 91 -3.10 8.33 18.67
N VAL A 92 -2.59 9.57 18.60
CA VAL A 92 -1.20 9.86 18.19
C VAL A 92 -0.18 9.21 19.14
N GLY A 93 -0.39 9.32 20.45
CA GLY A 93 0.51 8.72 21.44
C GLY A 93 0.49 7.19 21.39
N TRP A 94 -0.69 6.60 21.18
CA TRP A 94 -0.83 5.16 20.94
C TRP A 94 -0.09 4.71 19.68
N TYR A 95 -0.26 5.41 18.56
CA TYR A 95 0.41 5.10 17.30
C TYR A 95 1.93 5.22 17.40
N LEU A 96 2.44 6.28 18.05
CA LEU A 96 3.86 6.45 18.29
C LEU A 96 4.44 5.33 19.18
N ARG A 97 3.68 4.84 20.16
CA ARG A 97 4.08 3.68 20.97
C ARG A 97 4.15 2.41 20.13
N MET A 98 3.15 2.19 19.28
CA MET A 98 3.14 1.05 18.36
C MET A 98 4.31 1.06 17.39
N ILE A 99 4.63 2.21 16.80
CA ILE A 99 5.83 2.36 15.96
C ILE A 99 7.11 2.01 16.72
N LYS A 100 7.21 2.32 18.02
CA LYS A 100 8.38 1.96 18.82
C LYS A 100 8.43 0.48 19.17
N ALA A 101 7.31 -0.12 19.55
CA ALA A 101 7.25 -1.53 19.98
C ALA A 101 7.32 -2.51 18.81
N TRP A 102 6.60 -2.23 17.72
CA TRP A 102 6.46 -3.09 16.55
C TRP A 102 6.61 -2.26 15.26
N PRO A 103 7.82 -1.75 14.97
CA PRO A 103 8.02 -0.74 13.93
C PRO A 103 7.63 -1.21 12.53
N ILE A 104 8.01 -2.43 12.15
CA ILE A 104 7.77 -2.96 10.80
C ILE A 104 6.28 -3.28 10.64
N LEU A 105 5.69 -4.01 11.59
CA LEU A 105 4.27 -4.38 11.54
C LEU A 105 3.36 -3.15 11.48
N THR A 106 3.57 -2.18 12.37
CA THR A 106 2.75 -0.96 12.42
C THR A 106 2.80 -0.22 11.09
N LYS A 107 4.01 0.01 10.54
CA LYS A 107 4.18 0.68 9.25
C LYS A 107 3.58 -0.10 8.08
N SER A 108 3.63 -1.43 8.14
CA SER A 108 3.04 -2.31 7.14
C SER A 108 1.52 -2.21 7.11
N PHE A 109 0.87 -2.30 8.27
CA PHE A 109 -0.58 -2.11 8.37
C PHE A 109 -1.02 -0.70 7.94
N THR A 110 -0.26 0.32 8.35
CA THR A 110 -0.56 1.70 7.93
C THR A 110 -0.40 1.90 6.43
N SER A 111 0.63 1.31 5.81
CA SER A 111 0.80 1.34 4.35
C SER A 111 -0.35 0.61 3.64
N ALA A 112 -0.76 -0.56 4.13
CA ALA A 112 -1.91 -1.30 3.60
C ALA A 112 -3.20 -0.47 3.62
N PHE A 113 -3.46 0.21 4.73
CA PHE A 113 -4.63 1.08 4.87
C PHE A 113 -4.60 2.25 3.88
N ILE A 114 -3.44 2.92 3.76
CA ILE A 114 -3.28 4.04 2.83
C ILE A 114 -3.45 3.60 1.37
N TYR A 115 -2.88 2.45 0.99
CA TYR A 115 -3.03 1.91 -0.37
C TYR A 115 -4.45 1.44 -0.67
N THR A 116 -5.15 0.89 0.34
CA THR A 116 -6.58 0.58 0.24
C THR A 116 -7.38 1.85 -0.05
N ALA A 117 -7.15 2.91 0.74
CA ALA A 117 -7.83 4.19 0.55
C ALA A 117 -7.50 4.81 -0.81
N ALA A 118 -6.22 4.82 -1.20
CA ALA A 118 -5.78 5.38 -2.49
C ALA A 118 -6.45 4.68 -3.67
N ASP A 119 -6.52 3.35 -3.63
CA ASP A 119 -7.13 2.57 -4.69
C ASP A 119 -8.65 2.74 -4.72
N LEU A 120 -9.34 2.75 -3.57
CA LEU A 120 -10.78 3.04 -3.52
C LEU A 120 -11.10 4.42 -4.08
N SER A 121 -10.34 5.45 -3.70
CA SER A 121 -10.51 6.80 -4.22
C SER A 121 -10.21 6.88 -5.72
N SER A 122 -9.13 6.25 -6.19
CA SER A 122 -8.81 6.15 -7.62
C SER A 122 -9.96 5.51 -8.40
N GLN A 123 -10.48 4.41 -7.88
CA GLN A 123 -11.63 3.72 -8.43
C GLN A 123 -12.85 4.64 -8.50
N THR A 124 -13.19 5.36 -7.44
CA THR A 124 -14.32 6.30 -7.44
C THR A 124 -14.19 7.42 -8.49
N ILE A 125 -12.98 7.89 -8.78
CA ILE A 125 -12.75 8.97 -9.76
C ILE A 125 -12.89 8.48 -11.21
N VAL A 126 -12.45 7.25 -11.52
CA VAL A 126 -12.47 6.70 -12.89
C VAL A 126 -13.80 6.05 -13.24
N ARG A 127 -14.46 5.45 -12.25
CA ARG A 127 -15.64 4.62 -12.47
C ARG A 127 -16.83 5.47 -12.89
N GLN A 128 -17.57 4.96 -13.87
CA GLN A 128 -18.95 5.40 -14.08
C GLN A 128 -19.80 4.89 -12.91
N THR A 129 -20.79 5.67 -12.47
CA THR A 129 -21.60 5.41 -11.27
C THR A 129 -22.27 4.02 -11.25
N SER A 130 -22.43 3.37 -12.40
CA SER A 130 -23.02 2.04 -12.56
C SER A 130 -22.06 0.87 -12.35
N GLU A 131 -20.74 1.07 -12.33
CA GLU A 131 -19.74 -0.01 -12.30
C GLU A 131 -19.31 -0.38 -10.86
N PRO A 132 -19.49 -1.65 -10.42
CA PRO A 132 -19.27 -2.07 -9.03
C PRO A 132 -17.79 -2.13 -8.65
N VAL A 133 -17.44 -1.62 -7.45
CA VAL A 133 -16.06 -1.55 -6.93
C VAL A 133 -15.33 -2.89 -7.04
N ASP A 134 -14.07 -2.85 -7.51
CA ASP A 134 -13.21 -4.01 -7.71
C ASP A 134 -12.40 -4.23 -6.44
N PHE A 135 -12.97 -5.02 -5.54
CA PHE A 135 -12.36 -5.39 -4.27
C PHE A 135 -11.11 -6.27 -4.45
N VAL A 136 -10.99 -7.02 -5.55
CA VAL A 136 -9.80 -7.85 -5.82
C VAL A 136 -8.60 -6.95 -6.12
N ARG A 137 -8.81 -5.91 -6.93
CA ARG A 137 -7.81 -4.86 -7.16
C ARG A 137 -7.44 -4.16 -5.86
N THR A 138 -8.43 -3.78 -5.04
CA THR A 138 -8.16 -3.12 -3.76
C THR A 138 -7.38 -4.01 -2.79
N LEU A 139 -7.73 -5.30 -2.70
CA LEU A 139 -7.01 -6.25 -1.87
C LEU A 139 -5.57 -6.46 -2.33
N ARG A 140 -5.33 -6.49 -3.65
CA ARG A 140 -3.98 -6.54 -4.22
C ARG A 140 -3.15 -5.32 -3.83
N MET A 141 -3.73 -4.12 -3.89
CA MET A 141 -3.06 -2.88 -3.49
C MET A 141 -2.80 -2.84 -1.97
N ALA A 142 -3.76 -3.29 -1.16
CA ALA A 142 -3.58 -3.45 0.28
C ALA A 142 -2.44 -4.42 0.60
N GLY A 143 -2.40 -5.58 -0.07
CA GLY A 143 -1.34 -6.58 0.06
C GLY A 143 0.04 -6.05 -0.35
N TYR A 144 0.12 -5.28 -1.44
CA TYR A 144 1.34 -4.59 -1.85
C TYR A 144 1.85 -3.64 -0.75
N GLY A 145 0.96 -2.78 -0.22
CA GLY A 145 1.28 -1.87 0.88
C GLY A 145 1.78 -2.61 2.12
N MET A 146 1.10 -3.69 2.49
CA MET A 146 1.40 -4.48 3.68
C MET A 146 2.72 -5.25 3.58
N VAL A 147 2.91 -6.01 2.51
CA VAL A 147 3.99 -7.02 2.44
C VAL A 147 5.27 -6.45 1.84
N ILE A 148 5.14 -5.53 0.88
CA ILE A 148 6.29 -5.04 0.12
C ILE A 148 6.65 -3.63 0.58
N LEU A 149 5.73 -2.68 0.40
CA LEU A 149 6.08 -1.28 0.53
C LEU A 149 6.33 -0.86 1.98
N GLY A 150 5.50 -1.28 2.94
CA GLY A 150 5.66 -0.96 4.35
C GLY A 150 7.02 -1.36 4.92
N PRO A 151 7.43 -2.63 4.81
CA PRO A 151 8.76 -3.08 5.20
C PRO A 151 9.87 -2.40 4.40
N SER A 152 9.72 -2.28 3.08
CA SER A 152 10.70 -1.63 2.20
C SER A 152 10.99 -0.19 2.62
N LEU A 153 9.96 0.63 2.85
CA LEU A 153 10.11 2.01 3.32
C LEU A 153 10.75 2.06 4.71
N HIS A 154 10.40 1.14 5.62
CA HIS A 154 11.06 1.06 6.92
C HIS A 154 12.57 0.89 6.75
N PHE A 155 13.01 -0.10 5.97
CA PHE A 155 14.43 -0.36 5.79
C PHE A 155 15.13 0.77 5.01
N TRP A 156 14.50 1.29 3.96
CA TRP A 156 15.04 2.38 3.15
C TRP A 156 15.34 3.64 3.97
N PHE A 157 14.35 4.17 4.68
CA PHE A 157 14.54 5.41 5.45
C PHE A 157 15.53 5.24 6.60
N ASN A 158 15.59 4.07 7.24
CA ASN A 158 16.61 3.76 8.24
C ASN A 158 18.02 3.64 7.62
N PHE A 159 18.15 2.97 6.47
CA PHE A 159 19.41 2.83 5.76
C PHE A 159 19.98 4.19 5.35
N VAL A 160 19.17 5.01 4.68
CA VAL A 160 19.57 6.34 4.23
C VAL A 160 19.89 7.27 5.40
N SER A 161 19.15 7.17 6.51
CA SER A 161 19.44 7.96 7.72
C SER A 161 20.71 7.51 8.44
N LYS A 162 21.09 6.23 8.35
CA LYS A 162 22.37 5.73 8.89
C LYS A 162 23.55 6.16 8.02
N LEU A 163 23.39 6.09 6.69
CA LEU A 163 24.44 6.47 5.75
C LEU A 163 24.67 7.99 5.73
N LEU A 164 23.61 8.77 5.84
CA LEU A 164 23.62 10.23 5.81
C LEU A 164 22.87 10.76 7.06
N PRO A 165 23.50 10.83 8.24
CA PRO A 165 22.81 11.23 9.47
C PRO A 165 22.42 12.72 9.49
N GLY A 166 23.10 13.56 8.71
CA GLY A 166 22.85 15.00 8.62
C GLY A 166 21.45 15.34 8.12
N ARG A 167 20.92 16.47 8.60
CA ARG A 167 19.65 17.09 8.13
C ARG A 167 19.88 18.44 7.46
N ASP A 168 21.14 18.81 7.20
CA ASP A 168 21.53 19.96 6.41
C ASP A 168 21.06 19.81 4.95
N LEU A 169 21.11 20.92 4.21
CA LEU A 169 20.63 20.96 2.83
C LEU A 169 21.38 19.96 1.94
N PHE A 170 22.69 19.85 2.10
CA PHE A 170 23.51 18.99 1.26
C PHE A 170 23.26 17.51 1.53
N SER A 171 23.18 17.10 2.79
CA SER A 171 22.75 15.75 3.17
C SER A 171 21.35 15.45 2.63
N THR A 172 20.41 16.38 2.76
CA THR A 172 19.03 16.22 2.24
C THR A 172 19.02 15.98 0.73
N LEU A 173 19.75 16.79 -0.03
CA LEU A 173 19.86 16.63 -1.48
C LEU A 173 20.49 15.29 -1.88
N LYS A 174 21.53 14.83 -1.17
CA LYS A 174 22.12 13.49 -1.40
C LYS A 174 21.11 12.37 -1.18
N LYS A 175 20.30 12.43 -0.11
CA LYS A 175 19.25 11.45 0.17
C LYS A 175 18.19 11.42 -0.94
N MET A 176 17.79 12.59 -1.42
CA MET A 176 16.86 12.73 -2.54
C MET A 176 17.42 12.09 -3.81
N VAL A 177 18.67 12.39 -4.17
CA VAL A 177 19.33 11.79 -5.36
C VAL A 177 19.38 10.27 -5.24
N MET A 178 19.73 9.72 -4.07
CA MET A 178 19.67 8.27 -3.84
C MET A 178 18.25 7.71 -3.98
N GLY A 179 17.25 8.44 -3.49
CA GLY A 179 15.84 8.11 -3.66
C GLY A 179 15.45 8.00 -5.13
N GLN A 180 15.77 9.03 -5.92
CA GLN A 180 15.40 9.10 -7.35
C GLN A 180 16.16 8.11 -8.24
N THR A 181 17.41 7.79 -7.91
CA THR A 181 18.27 6.95 -8.77
C THR A 181 18.24 5.47 -8.40
N ILE A 182 17.96 5.13 -7.14
CA ILE A 182 18.02 3.75 -6.64
C ILE A 182 16.63 3.27 -6.23
N TYR A 183 16.05 3.91 -5.22
CA TYR A 183 14.83 3.40 -4.59
C TYR A 183 13.60 3.55 -5.46
N GLY A 184 13.40 4.71 -6.07
CA GLY A 184 12.27 5.03 -6.96
C GLY A 184 12.17 4.06 -8.14
N PRO A 185 13.24 3.87 -8.95
CA PRO A 185 13.24 2.90 -10.04
C PRO A 185 12.98 1.47 -9.54
N ALA A 186 13.66 1.03 -8.47
CA ALA A 186 13.51 -0.31 -7.93
C ALA A 186 12.08 -0.59 -7.46
N ILE A 187 11.49 0.31 -6.67
CA ILE A 187 10.15 0.11 -6.12
C ILE A 187 9.06 0.19 -7.21
N THR A 188 9.27 1.01 -8.24
CA THR A 188 8.35 1.11 -9.38
C THR A 188 8.37 -0.16 -10.24
N VAL A 189 9.55 -0.72 -10.50
CA VAL A 189 9.70 -2.03 -11.17
C VAL A 189 8.99 -3.13 -10.37
N ILE A 190 9.18 -3.16 -9.06
CA ILE A 190 8.53 -4.14 -8.17
C ILE A 190 7.00 -3.95 -8.20
N PHE A 191 6.51 -2.71 -8.13
CA PHE A 191 5.08 -2.40 -8.17
C PHE A 191 4.41 -2.92 -9.45
N PHE A 192 4.97 -2.60 -10.62
CA PHE A 192 4.41 -3.06 -11.89
C PHE A 192 4.50 -4.58 -12.04
N SER A 193 5.64 -5.18 -11.67
CA SER A 193 5.83 -6.63 -11.75
C SER A 193 4.88 -7.38 -10.83
N PHE A 194 4.72 -6.92 -9.59
CA PHE A 194 3.80 -7.49 -8.61
C PHE A 194 2.35 -7.42 -9.12
N ASN A 195 1.93 -6.24 -9.59
CA ASN A 195 0.57 -6.07 -10.08
C ASN A 195 0.29 -6.91 -11.31
N ALA A 196 1.19 -6.95 -12.28
CA ALA A 196 1.07 -7.78 -13.47
C ALA A 196 1.00 -9.27 -13.11
N ARG A 197 1.88 -9.74 -12.23
CA ARG A 197 1.88 -11.14 -11.79
C ARG A 197 0.58 -11.54 -11.09
N MET A 198 0.07 -10.68 -10.20
CA MET A 198 -1.19 -10.91 -9.50
C MET A 198 -2.42 -10.83 -10.41
N GLN A 199 -2.29 -10.26 -11.61
CA GLN A 199 -3.31 -10.28 -12.67
C GLN A 199 -3.20 -11.52 -13.57
N GLY A 200 -2.23 -12.41 -13.31
CA GLY A 200 -2.04 -13.64 -14.07
C GLY A 200 -1.20 -13.49 -15.33
N GLU A 201 -0.56 -12.33 -15.56
CA GLU A 201 0.30 -12.10 -16.72
C GLU A 201 1.52 -13.02 -16.72
N THR A 202 1.91 -13.41 -17.94
CA THR A 202 3.13 -14.16 -18.25
C THR A 202 4.37 -13.27 -18.12
N SER A 203 5.55 -13.86 -17.98
CA SER A 203 6.81 -13.10 -17.85
C SER A 203 7.06 -12.16 -19.04
N THR A 204 6.66 -12.54 -20.25
CA THR A 204 6.77 -11.72 -21.46
C THR A 204 5.85 -10.50 -21.43
N GLU A 205 4.63 -10.66 -20.92
CA GLU A 205 3.67 -9.55 -20.74
C GLU A 205 4.09 -8.59 -19.62
N ILE A 206 4.68 -9.14 -18.55
CA ILE A 206 5.26 -8.31 -17.49
C ILE A 206 6.37 -7.42 -18.07
N VAL A 207 7.30 -7.99 -18.85
CA VAL A 207 8.39 -7.22 -19.45
C VAL A 207 7.85 -6.17 -20.44
N SER A 208 6.83 -6.49 -21.23
CA SER A 208 6.24 -5.51 -22.15
C SER A 208 5.56 -4.36 -21.41
N ARG A 209 4.86 -4.64 -20.30
CA ARG A 209 4.30 -3.61 -19.42
C ARG A 209 5.37 -2.72 -18.84
N LEU A 210 6.47 -3.28 -18.33
CA LEU A 210 7.56 -2.46 -17.80
C LEU A 210 8.17 -1.57 -18.89
N LYS A 211 8.40 -2.08 -20.10
CA LYS A 211 8.93 -1.26 -21.21
C LYS A 211 7.99 -0.11 -21.59
N ARG A 212 6.69 -0.33 -21.50
CA ARG A 212 5.66 0.67 -21.84
C ARG A 212 5.49 1.72 -20.74
N ASP A 213 5.35 1.29 -19.49
CA ASP A 213 4.81 2.15 -18.43
C ASP A 213 5.88 2.68 -17.47
N LEU A 214 7.06 2.02 -17.37
CA LEU A 214 8.07 2.38 -16.38
C LEU A 214 8.68 3.76 -16.61
N LEU A 215 9.19 4.03 -17.81
CA LEU A 215 9.83 5.31 -18.13
C LEU A 215 8.85 6.49 -18.01
N PRO A 216 7.64 6.44 -18.61
CA PRO A 216 6.66 7.50 -18.42
C PRO A 216 6.36 7.77 -16.94
N THR A 217 6.17 6.71 -16.13
CA THR A 217 5.89 6.84 -14.70
C THR A 217 7.03 7.51 -13.94
N LEU A 218 8.29 7.13 -14.24
CA LEU A 218 9.47 7.74 -13.60
C LEU A 218 9.64 9.20 -14.00
N LEU A 219 9.40 9.54 -15.28
CA LEU A 219 9.48 10.92 -15.77
C LEU A 219 8.39 11.80 -15.14
N SER A 220 7.14 11.33 -15.07
CA SER A 220 6.09 12.06 -14.36
C SER A 220 6.43 12.25 -12.89
N GLY A 221 7.12 11.27 -12.29
CA GLY A 221 7.54 11.31 -10.90
C GLY A 221 8.68 12.30 -10.59
N ILE A 222 9.48 12.69 -11.59
CA ILE A 222 10.73 13.43 -11.36
C ILE A 222 10.51 14.85 -10.83
N MET A 223 9.33 15.44 -11.05
CA MET A 223 8.98 16.74 -10.47
C MET A 223 8.30 16.58 -9.11
N TYR A 224 7.47 15.56 -8.96
CA TYR A 224 6.66 15.34 -7.77
C TYR A 224 7.48 14.82 -6.58
N TRP A 225 8.25 13.75 -6.80
CA TRP A 225 8.91 13.04 -5.72
C TRP A 225 10.06 13.83 -5.08
N PRO A 226 10.89 14.61 -5.79
CA PRO A 226 11.92 15.41 -5.13
C PRO A 226 11.36 16.44 -4.13
N ILE A 227 10.21 17.05 -4.43
CA ILE A 227 9.56 17.99 -3.50
C ILE A 227 9.12 17.24 -2.24
N CYS A 228 8.49 16.08 -2.42
CA CYS A 228 8.05 15.21 -1.34
C CYS A 228 9.23 14.72 -0.47
N ASP A 229 10.29 14.22 -1.11
CA ASP A 229 11.48 13.71 -0.45
C ASP A 229 12.20 14.83 0.32
N PHE A 230 12.27 16.04 -0.25
CA PHE A 230 12.83 17.19 0.45
C PHE A 230 12.09 17.45 1.76
N ILE A 231 10.74 17.48 1.72
CA ILE A 231 9.92 17.69 2.92
C ILE A 231 10.15 16.57 3.94
N ILE A 232 10.15 15.31 3.50
CA ILE A 232 10.34 14.13 4.35
C ILE A 232 11.71 14.17 5.03
N PHE A 233 12.78 14.34 4.28
CA PHE A 233 14.13 14.26 4.81
C PHE A 233 14.52 15.49 5.64
N ARG A 234 14.00 16.68 5.29
CA ARG A 234 14.31 17.92 6.01
C ARG A 234 13.51 18.08 7.30
N PHE A 235 12.20 17.79 7.28
CA PHE A 235 11.29 18.16 8.39
C PHE A 235 10.75 16.98 9.19
N VAL A 236 10.74 15.76 8.64
CA VAL A 236 10.10 14.60 9.30
C VAL A 236 11.14 13.75 10.05
N PRO A 237 10.86 13.31 11.29
CA PRO A 237 11.73 12.37 12.01
C PRO A 237 11.68 10.97 11.38
N VAL A 238 12.80 10.25 11.37
CA VAL A 238 12.99 8.98 10.62
C VAL A 238 11.89 7.94 10.87
N GLN A 239 11.39 7.84 12.10
CA GLN A 239 10.33 6.90 12.44
C GLN A 239 8.99 7.17 11.71
N LEU A 240 8.70 8.43 11.36
CA LEU A 240 7.48 8.88 10.68
C LEU A 240 7.65 9.08 9.17
N GLN A 241 8.88 9.05 8.64
CA GLN A 241 9.14 9.21 7.20
C GLN A 241 8.37 8.18 6.33
N PRO A 242 8.28 6.88 6.70
CA PRO A 242 7.44 5.93 5.97
C PRO A 242 5.96 6.32 5.92
N LEU A 243 5.41 6.87 7.01
CA LEU A 243 4.02 7.31 7.04
C LEU A 243 3.82 8.47 6.06
N MET A 244 4.67 9.49 6.13
CA MET A 244 4.59 10.65 5.24
C MET A 244 4.77 10.28 3.76
N SER A 245 5.71 9.38 3.46
CA SER A 245 5.92 8.85 2.11
C SER A 245 4.70 8.10 1.57
N ASN A 246 4.04 7.28 2.39
CA ASN A 246 2.78 6.63 2.00
C ASN A 246 1.67 7.68 1.78
N SER A 247 1.57 8.71 2.62
CA SER A 247 0.59 9.79 2.43
C SER A 247 0.80 10.56 1.12
N PHE A 248 2.04 10.83 0.72
CA PHE A 248 2.33 11.37 -0.60
C PHE A 248 2.02 10.36 -1.72
N SER A 249 2.28 9.07 -1.51
CA SER A 249 1.88 8.01 -2.47
C SER A 249 0.37 7.99 -2.73
N TYR A 250 -0.45 8.27 -1.72
CA TYR A 250 -1.89 8.44 -1.89
C TYR A 250 -2.20 9.61 -2.84
N LEU A 251 -1.63 10.79 -2.59
CA LEU A 251 -1.86 11.97 -3.45
C LEU A 251 -1.36 11.73 -4.89
N TRP A 252 -0.20 11.10 -5.02
CA TRP A 252 0.35 10.67 -6.31
C TRP A 252 -0.61 9.77 -7.07
N THR A 253 -1.25 8.80 -6.38
CA THR A 253 -2.21 7.89 -6.99
C THR A 253 -3.44 8.64 -7.52
N ILE A 254 -3.95 9.61 -6.75
CA ILE A 254 -5.05 10.47 -7.20
C ILE A 254 -4.64 11.30 -8.41
N TYR A 255 -3.45 11.91 -8.39
CA TYR A 255 -2.92 12.69 -9.51
C TYR A 255 -2.81 11.85 -10.79
N LEU A 256 -2.18 10.67 -10.73
CA LEU A 256 -2.07 9.77 -11.88
C LEU A 256 -3.44 9.36 -12.41
N THR A 257 -4.38 9.09 -11.52
CA THR A 257 -5.75 8.74 -11.88
C THR A 257 -6.44 9.88 -12.63
N TYR A 258 -6.31 11.11 -12.13
CA TYR A 258 -6.87 12.30 -12.76
C TYR A 258 -6.27 12.56 -14.14
N MET A 259 -4.95 12.52 -14.27
CA MET A 259 -4.26 12.73 -15.56
C MET A 259 -4.66 11.68 -16.60
N ALA A 260 -4.72 10.40 -16.22
CA ALA A 260 -5.14 9.33 -17.11
C ALA A 260 -6.61 9.49 -17.58
N ASN A 261 -7.48 10.02 -16.73
CA ASN A 261 -8.87 10.30 -17.09
C ASN A 261 -9.00 11.50 -18.04
N LEU A 262 -8.19 12.55 -17.85
CA LEU A 262 -8.17 13.69 -18.75
C LEU A 262 -7.71 13.28 -20.16
N GLU A 263 -6.62 12.54 -20.27
CA GLU A 263 -6.11 12.04 -21.55
C GLU A 263 -7.17 11.21 -22.29
N LYS A 264 -7.90 10.34 -21.57
CA LYS A 264 -9.00 9.56 -22.14
C LYS A 264 -10.14 10.45 -22.65
N ALA A 265 -10.46 11.54 -21.96
CA ALA A 265 -11.51 12.47 -22.36
C ALA A 265 -11.11 13.28 -23.60
N GLU A 266 -9.86 13.72 -23.68
CA GLU A 266 -9.32 14.42 -24.85
C GLU A 266 -9.35 13.54 -26.10
N ILE A 267 -8.89 12.28 -25.99
CA ILE A 267 -8.94 11.30 -27.09
C ILE A 267 -10.38 11.04 -27.55
N ALA A 268 -11.36 11.03 -26.65
CA ALA A 268 -12.76 10.81 -26.99
C ALA A 268 -13.43 12.01 -27.68
N SER A 269 -12.80 13.19 -27.62
CA SER A 269 -13.31 14.43 -28.23
C SER A 269 -12.76 14.73 -29.63
N CYS A 270 -11.78 13.96 -30.10
CA CYS A 270 -11.23 14.00 -31.47
C CYS A 270 -11.89 12.97 -32.37
#